data_AF-A0A972USM0-F1
#
_entry.id   AF-A0A972USM0-F1
#
_cell.length_a   1.000
_cell.length_b   1.000
_cell.length_c   1.000
_cell.angle_alpha   90.00
_cell.angle_beta   90.00
_cell.angle_gamma   90.00
#
_symmetry.space_group_name_H-M   'P 1'
#
loop_
_entity.id
_entity.type
_entity.pdbx_description
1 polymer ?
#
loop_
_entity_poly.entity_id
_entity_poly.type
_entity_poly.pdbx_seq_one_letter_code
_entity_poly.pdbx_strand_id
1 'polypeptide(L)'
;MDRIVKSLVEDLLKSLELSSEGIEKDFEKFSNYCLVSKEYNKSFDIDLTETGSGDDTGIDGIAVIVNGQIIENKEDIDFLLTSNNYLESTFIFIQSKTSNNFSSKDMNNFGFGVKDFFSEKPKLRRNKEIDNFAEISNYLLSKASKFRTNPKCKLYYVSNGNWRHDQNNNAIIETIKSELNAINLFSDILYEA
;
A
#
# COMPACT_ATOMS: atom_id res chain seq x y z
N MET A 1 -19.96 -7.56 3.74
CA MET A 1 -19.25 -7.80 5.01
C MET A 1 -20.05 -8.73 5.90
N ASP A 2 -19.44 -9.83 6.37
CA ASP A 2 -20.08 -10.73 7.32
C ASP A 2 -20.04 -10.15 8.76
N ARG A 3 -20.71 -10.85 9.68
CA ARG A 3 -20.85 -10.42 11.08
C ARG A 3 -19.53 -10.39 11.84
N ILE A 4 -18.59 -11.27 11.50
CA ILE A 4 -17.29 -11.36 12.18
C ILE A 4 -16.43 -10.18 11.74
N VAL A 5 -16.27 -9.97 10.43
CA VAL A 5 -15.49 -8.84 9.91
C VAL A 5 -16.05 -7.51 10.40
N LYS A 6 -17.38 -7.35 10.42
CA LYS A 6 -18.01 -6.14 10.96
C LYS A 6 -17.65 -5.91 12.44
N SER A 7 -17.68 -6.94 13.27
CA SER A 7 -17.28 -6.83 14.68
C SER A 7 -15.82 -6.41 14.82
N LEU A 8 -14.93 -7.00 14.01
CA LEU A 8 -13.50 -6.68 14.03
C LEU A 8 -13.22 -5.23 13.62
N VAL A 9 -13.93 -4.73 12.59
CA VAL A 9 -13.86 -3.32 12.19
C VAL A 9 -14.31 -2.41 13.33
N GLU A 10 -15.47 -2.68 13.94
CA GLU A 10 -15.99 -1.89 15.05
C GLU A 10 -15.07 -1.90 16.28
N ASP A 11 -14.43 -3.04 16.57
CA ASP A 11 -13.50 -3.17 17.68
C ASP A 11 -12.18 -2.43 17.42
N LEU A 12 -11.69 -2.44 16.16
CA LEU A 12 -10.53 -1.63 15.77
C LEU A 12 -10.81 -0.14 15.94
N LEU A 13 -11.93 0.36 15.40
CA LEU A 13 -12.29 1.78 15.51
C LEU A 13 -12.36 2.22 16.97
N LYS A 14 -12.98 1.43 17.85
CA LYS A 14 -13.00 1.70 19.29
C LYS A 14 -11.60 1.71 19.91
N SER A 15 -10.75 0.75 19.54
CA SER A 15 -9.40 0.64 20.10
C SER A 15 -8.48 1.80 19.71
N LEU A 16 -8.71 2.40 18.54
CA LEU A 16 -7.99 3.56 18.04
C LEU A 16 -8.71 4.89 18.34
N GLU A 17 -9.82 4.84 19.09
CA GLU A 17 -10.67 6.00 19.41
C GLU A 17 -11.19 6.76 18.16
N LEU A 18 -11.38 6.04 17.05
CA LEU A 18 -11.84 6.60 15.78
C LEU A 18 -13.37 6.59 15.70
N SER A 19 -13.91 7.64 15.08
CA SER A 19 -15.33 7.69 14.69
C SER A 19 -15.53 7.00 13.35
N SER A 20 -16.67 6.34 13.19
CA SER A 20 -17.06 5.73 11.90
C SER A 20 -17.28 6.80 10.85
N GLU A 21 -16.72 6.59 9.66
CA GLU A 21 -16.88 7.44 8.47
C GLU A 21 -17.71 6.75 7.38
N GLY A 22 -18.26 5.59 7.70
CA GLY A 22 -19.04 4.77 6.79
C GLY A 22 -18.35 3.45 6.47
N ILE A 23 -19.16 2.45 6.11
CA ILE A 23 -18.70 1.06 6.03
C ILE A 23 -17.52 0.82 5.07
N GLU A 24 -17.41 1.60 4.00
CA GLU A 24 -16.32 1.47 3.03
C GLU A 24 -15.02 2.03 3.61
N LYS A 25 -15.04 3.27 4.12
CA LYS A 25 -13.88 3.92 4.74
C LYS A 25 -13.41 3.21 6.01
N ASP A 26 -14.34 2.75 6.83
CA ASP A 26 -14.02 1.98 8.04
C ASP A 26 -13.34 0.64 7.69
N PHE A 27 -13.72 0.02 6.57
CA PHE A 27 -13.09 -1.21 6.08
C PHE A 27 -11.72 -0.96 5.45
N GLU A 28 -11.55 0.16 4.75
CA GLU A 28 -10.24 0.63 4.23
C GLU A 28 -9.26 0.80 5.39
N LYS A 29 -9.64 1.57 6.41
CA LYS A 29 -8.89 1.71 7.67
C LYS A 29 -8.53 0.36 8.26
N PHE A 30 -9.51 -0.51 8.47
CA PHE A 30 -9.28 -1.83 9.02
C PHE A 30 -8.26 -2.66 8.23
N SER A 31 -8.38 -2.65 6.90
CA SER A 31 -7.47 -3.36 6.00
C SER A 31 -6.07 -2.78 6.06
N ASN A 32 -5.93 -1.45 6.02
CA ASN A 32 -4.66 -0.73 6.11
C ASN A 32 -3.94 -1.07 7.41
N TYR A 33 -4.62 -0.94 8.54
CA TYR A 33 -4.05 -1.25 9.85
C TYR A 33 -3.56 -2.70 9.92
N CYS A 34 -4.41 -3.66 9.57
CA CYS A 34 -4.08 -5.09 9.68
C CYS A 34 -2.89 -5.50 8.82
N LEU A 35 -2.79 -4.97 7.59
CA LEU A 35 -1.73 -5.33 6.66
C LEU A 35 -0.41 -4.63 6.99
N VAL A 36 -0.46 -3.35 7.36
CA VAL A 36 0.74 -2.61 7.78
C VAL A 36 1.29 -3.18 9.09
N SER A 37 0.43 -3.55 10.06
CA SER A 37 0.87 -4.20 11.31
C SER A 37 1.56 -5.55 11.12
N LYS A 38 1.34 -6.27 10.00
CA LYS A 38 2.10 -7.49 9.69
C LYS A 38 3.57 -7.21 9.37
N GLU A 39 3.85 -6.01 8.85
CA GLU A 39 5.17 -5.58 8.39
C GLU A 39 5.85 -4.64 9.40
N TYR A 40 5.04 -3.97 10.23
CA TYR A 40 5.47 -2.96 11.19
C TYR A 40 5.04 -3.34 12.61
N ASN A 41 5.97 -3.90 13.38
CA ASN A 41 5.72 -4.43 14.73
C ASN A 41 5.64 -3.34 15.84
N LYS A 42 5.40 -2.08 15.50
CA LYS A 42 5.24 -0.97 16.46
C LYS A 42 3.88 -0.31 16.25
N SER A 43 3.44 0.47 17.23
CA SER A 43 2.27 1.34 17.08
C SER A 43 2.54 2.42 16.04
N PHE A 44 1.54 2.72 15.22
CA PHE A 44 1.55 3.82 14.26
C PHE A 44 0.17 4.45 14.21
N ASP A 45 0.12 5.69 13.75
CA ASP A 45 -1.12 6.36 13.43
C ASP A 45 -1.61 5.88 12.06
N ILE A 46 -2.86 5.43 12.01
CA ILE A 46 -3.48 4.85 10.81
C ILE A 46 -3.64 5.91 9.71
N ASP A 47 -3.82 7.17 10.09
CA ASP A 47 -4.03 8.28 9.17
C ASP A 47 -2.79 8.49 8.28
N LEU A 48 -1.60 8.07 8.75
CA LEU A 48 -0.35 8.08 7.97
C LEU A 48 -0.34 7.09 6.80
N THR A 49 -1.34 6.22 6.71
CA THR A 49 -1.41 5.19 5.66
C THR A 49 -2.52 5.45 4.65
N GLU A 50 -3.34 6.47 4.86
CA GLU A 50 -4.49 6.76 4.02
C GLU A 50 -4.12 7.56 2.76
N THR A 51 -4.83 7.30 1.68
CA THR A 51 -4.64 7.97 0.38
C THR A 51 -5.72 9.00 0.07
N GLY A 52 -6.60 9.30 1.03
CA GLY A 52 -7.70 10.24 0.87
C GLY A 52 -8.88 9.68 0.04
N SER A 53 -9.61 10.57 -0.64
CA SER A 53 -10.76 10.21 -1.47
C SER A 53 -10.73 10.95 -2.80
N GLY A 54 -11.01 10.22 -3.89
CA GLY A 54 -11.04 10.77 -5.25
C GLY A 54 -9.63 10.99 -5.80
N ASP A 55 -9.43 10.65 -7.07
CA ASP A 55 -8.12 10.68 -7.74
C ASP A 55 -7.00 9.96 -6.94
N ASP A 56 -7.36 8.90 -6.20
CA ASP A 56 -6.48 8.03 -5.40
C ASP A 56 -5.76 6.96 -6.25
N THR A 57 -5.99 6.96 -7.56
CA THR A 57 -5.43 6.02 -8.53
C THR A 57 -5.82 4.55 -8.30
N GLY A 58 -6.87 4.27 -7.51
CA GLY A 58 -7.26 2.91 -7.14
C GLY A 58 -6.33 2.32 -6.07
N ILE A 59 -5.84 3.15 -5.15
CA ILE A 59 -5.04 2.75 -4.00
C ILE A 59 -5.72 3.34 -2.77
N ASP A 60 -6.11 2.51 -1.80
CA ASP A 60 -6.78 2.96 -0.56
C ASP A 60 -5.81 3.11 0.61
N GLY A 61 -4.61 2.53 0.49
CA GLY A 61 -3.57 2.65 1.50
C GLY A 61 -2.15 2.53 0.94
N ILE A 62 -1.25 3.33 1.48
CA ILE A 62 0.19 3.30 1.19
C ILE A 62 0.97 3.37 2.50
N ALA A 63 1.99 2.52 2.65
CA ALA A 63 2.99 2.68 3.69
C ALA A 63 4.39 2.51 3.10
N VAL A 64 5.30 3.40 3.51
CA VAL A 64 6.73 3.33 3.15
C VAL A 64 7.50 3.05 4.43
N ILE A 65 8.07 1.85 4.55
CA ILE A 65 8.88 1.47 5.70
C ILE A 65 10.35 1.52 5.28
N VAL A 66 11.18 2.23 6.04
CA VAL A 66 12.63 2.31 5.84
C VAL A 66 13.33 2.01 7.15
N ASN A 67 14.28 1.07 7.14
CA ASN A 67 15.04 0.63 8.32
C ASN A 67 14.14 0.33 9.55
N GLY A 68 12.95 -0.21 9.31
CA GLY A 68 11.98 -0.56 10.35
C GLY A 68 11.24 0.64 10.97
N GLN A 69 11.14 1.76 10.26
CA GLN A 69 10.32 2.93 10.61
C GLN A 69 9.38 3.29 9.45
N ILE A 70 8.13 3.66 9.76
CA ILE A 70 7.23 4.27 8.77
C ILE A 70 7.74 5.68 8.47
N ILE A 71 7.70 6.04 7.20
CA ILE A 71 8.14 7.34 6.69
C ILE A 71 6.95 8.23 6.43
N GLU A 72 6.99 9.42 7.03
CA GLU A 72 5.97 10.45 6.89
C GLU A 72 6.45 11.57 5.97
N ASN A 73 7.77 11.81 5.93
CA ASN A 73 8.38 12.91 5.19
C ASN A 73 9.79 12.57 4.68
N LYS A 74 10.41 13.51 3.96
CA LYS A 74 11.73 13.31 3.35
C LYS A 74 12.85 13.37 4.40
N GLU A 75 12.65 14.14 5.46
CA GLU A 75 13.59 14.33 6.55
C GLU A 75 13.82 13.03 7.34
N ASP A 76 12.78 12.20 7.50
CA ASP A 76 12.89 10.86 8.12
C ASP A 76 13.91 9.98 7.39
N ILE A 77 13.92 10.03 6.05
CA ILE A 77 14.85 9.25 5.21
C ILE A 77 16.29 9.70 5.46
N ASP A 78 16.54 11.00 5.49
CA ASP A 78 17.89 11.54 5.72
C ASP A 78 18.38 11.24 7.15
N PHE A 79 17.49 11.31 8.14
CA PHE A 79 17.79 10.93 9.52
C PHE A 79 18.18 9.45 9.63
N LEU A 80 17.40 8.56 9.00
CA LEU A 80 17.68 7.13 9.01
C LEU A 80 18.94 6.78 8.23
N LEU A 81 19.19 7.44 7.11
CA LEU A 81 20.43 7.28 6.34
C LEU A 81 21.64 7.69 7.18
N THR A 82 21.57 8.83 7.88
CA THR A 82 22.65 9.31 8.75
C THR A 82 22.91 8.37 9.92
N SER A 83 21.85 7.81 10.49
CA SER A 83 21.95 6.93 11.66
C SER A 83 22.44 5.52 11.33
N ASN A 84 22.09 4.99 10.14
CA ASN A 84 22.38 3.60 9.77
C ASN A 84 23.47 3.45 8.69
N ASN A 85 23.81 4.52 7.97
CA ASN A 85 24.68 4.55 6.78
C ASN A 85 24.17 3.75 5.56
N TYR A 86 22.99 3.15 5.64
CA TYR A 86 22.33 2.46 4.55
C TYR A 86 20.81 2.62 4.66
N LEU A 87 20.12 2.29 3.56
CA LEU A 87 18.67 2.24 3.51
C LEU A 87 18.23 0.84 3.07
N GLU A 88 17.28 0.28 3.80
CA GLU A 88 16.53 -0.92 3.44
C GLU A 88 15.05 -0.59 3.56
N SER A 89 14.29 -0.76 2.48
CA SER A 89 12.93 -0.26 2.42
C SER A 89 11.92 -1.25 1.84
N THR A 90 10.67 -1.08 2.25
CA THR A 90 9.52 -1.84 1.76
C THR A 90 8.38 -0.87 1.49
N PHE A 91 7.87 -0.89 0.27
CA PHE A 91 6.63 -0.22 -0.12
C PHE A 91 5.46 -1.19 0.05
N ILE A 92 4.38 -0.72 0.66
CA ILE A 92 3.14 -1.46 0.86
C ILE A 92 2.02 -0.66 0.21
N PHE A 93 1.28 -1.31 -0.67
CA PHE A 93 0.09 -0.76 -1.34
C PHE A 93 -1.10 -1.64 -1.04
N ILE A 94 -2.24 -1.02 -0.76
CA ILE A 94 -3.45 -1.71 -0.34
C ILE A 94 -4.63 -1.16 -1.13
N GLN A 95 -5.45 -2.06 -1.66
CA GLN A 95 -6.79 -1.76 -2.15
C GLN A 95 -7.75 -2.70 -1.42
N SER A 96 -8.82 -2.15 -0.86
CA SER A 96 -9.87 -2.88 -0.18
C SER A 96 -11.21 -2.72 -0.88
N LYS A 97 -12.05 -3.75 -0.83
CA LYS A 97 -13.44 -3.71 -1.30
C LYS A 97 -14.34 -4.40 -0.31
N THR A 98 -15.45 -3.75 0.02
CA THR A 98 -16.49 -4.36 0.87
C THR A 98 -17.32 -5.42 0.13
N SER A 99 -17.14 -5.56 -1.19
CA SER A 99 -17.76 -6.58 -2.03
C SER A 99 -17.39 -8.00 -1.58
N ASN A 100 -18.24 -8.97 -1.91
CA ASN A 100 -17.99 -10.39 -1.63
C ASN A 100 -17.36 -11.13 -2.83
N ASN A 101 -16.65 -10.42 -3.70
CA ASN A 101 -16.01 -10.99 -4.88
C ASN A 101 -14.66 -10.32 -5.18
N PHE A 102 -13.82 -11.04 -5.92
CA PHE A 102 -12.56 -10.53 -6.45
C PHE A 102 -12.78 -10.08 -7.90
N SER A 103 -12.80 -8.75 -8.07
CA SER A 103 -13.06 -8.11 -9.36
C SER A 103 -11.77 -7.99 -10.15
N SER A 104 -11.67 -8.73 -11.26
CA SER A 104 -10.54 -8.63 -12.20
C SER A 104 -10.27 -7.18 -12.64
N LYS A 105 -11.35 -6.41 -12.85
CA LYS A 105 -11.25 -5.00 -13.22
C LYS A 105 -10.56 -4.18 -12.13
N ASP A 106 -10.97 -4.34 -10.88
CA ASP A 106 -10.43 -3.53 -9.78
C ASP A 106 -9.00 -3.95 -9.43
N MET A 107 -8.70 -5.25 -9.47
CA MET A 107 -7.33 -5.77 -9.30
C MET A 107 -6.38 -5.24 -10.37
N ASN A 108 -6.85 -5.15 -11.62
CA ASN A 108 -6.09 -4.59 -12.72
C ASN A 108 -5.91 -3.06 -12.59
N ASN A 109 -6.96 -2.34 -12.19
CA ASN A 109 -6.88 -0.90 -11.93
C ASN A 109 -5.90 -0.58 -10.79
N PHE A 110 -5.94 -1.36 -9.71
CA PHE A 110 -5.02 -1.22 -8.59
C PHE A 110 -3.56 -1.41 -9.03
N GLY A 111 -3.25 -2.50 -9.73
CA GLY A 111 -1.89 -2.71 -10.25
C GLY A 111 -1.45 -1.65 -11.25
N PHE A 112 -2.36 -1.15 -12.08
CA PHE A 112 -2.09 -0.03 -12.98
C PHE A 112 -1.77 1.26 -12.21
N GLY A 113 -2.52 1.54 -11.14
CA GLY A 113 -2.27 2.65 -10.21
C GLY A 113 -0.89 2.58 -9.58
N VAL A 114 -0.51 1.41 -9.04
CA VAL A 114 0.83 1.20 -8.45
C VAL A 114 1.93 1.32 -9.50
N LYS A 115 1.73 0.84 -10.73
CA LYS A 115 2.71 1.03 -11.81
C LYS A 115 2.84 2.51 -12.20
N ASP A 116 1.73 3.23 -12.31
CA ASP A 116 1.74 4.66 -12.62
C ASP A 116 2.36 5.47 -11.47
N PHE A 117 2.18 5.04 -10.21
CA PHE A 117 2.80 5.61 -9.02
C PHE A 117 4.32 5.77 -9.20
N PHE A 118 4.99 4.71 -9.66
CA PHE A 118 6.44 4.66 -9.89
C PHE A 118 6.89 5.16 -11.28
N SER A 119 5.98 5.63 -12.14
CA SER A 119 6.32 6.16 -13.46
C SER A 119 7.02 7.52 -13.35
N GLU A 120 8.10 7.74 -14.10
CA GLU A 120 8.73 9.07 -14.24
C GLU A 120 7.77 10.11 -14.85
N LYS A 121 6.80 9.64 -15.63
CA LYS A 121 5.77 10.46 -16.28
C LYS A 121 4.41 9.86 -15.95
N PRO A 122 3.87 10.15 -14.75
CA PRO A 122 2.57 9.63 -14.36
C PRO A 122 1.48 10.17 -15.29
N LYS A 123 0.52 9.31 -15.58
CA LYS A 123 -0.58 9.60 -16.51
C LYS A 123 -1.92 9.74 -15.78
N LEU A 124 -2.03 9.17 -14.59
CA LEU A 124 -3.23 9.31 -13.78
C LEU A 124 -3.22 10.66 -13.06
N ARG A 125 -4.41 11.22 -12.86
CA ARG A 125 -4.58 12.33 -11.92
C ARG A 125 -4.38 11.78 -10.52
N ARG A 126 -3.75 12.59 -9.67
CA ARG A 126 -3.42 12.25 -8.30
C ARG A 126 -3.99 13.30 -7.39
N ASN A 127 -4.53 12.85 -6.26
CA ASN A 127 -4.81 13.75 -5.15
C ASN A 127 -3.51 14.07 -4.39
N LYS A 128 -3.64 14.95 -3.39
CA LYS A 128 -2.50 15.43 -2.59
C LYS A 128 -1.78 14.32 -1.84
N GLU A 129 -2.50 13.33 -1.33
CA GLU A 129 -1.88 12.24 -0.56
C GLU A 129 -1.05 11.33 -1.45
N ILE A 130 -1.59 10.93 -2.61
CA ILE A 130 -0.83 10.15 -3.59
C ILE A 130 0.41 10.93 -4.07
N ASP A 131 0.28 12.24 -4.31
CA ASP A 131 1.42 13.07 -4.69
C ASP A 131 2.48 13.14 -3.56
N ASN A 132 2.06 13.31 -2.31
CA ASN A 132 2.97 13.30 -1.16
C ASN A 132 3.75 11.97 -1.06
N PHE A 133 3.05 10.83 -1.13
CA PHE A 133 3.70 9.52 -1.13
C PHE A 133 4.64 9.33 -2.31
N ALA A 134 4.25 9.79 -3.50
CA ALA A 134 5.09 9.71 -4.70
C ALA A 134 6.35 10.58 -4.55
N GLU A 135 6.24 11.77 -3.96
CA GLU A 135 7.39 12.62 -3.67
C GLU A 135 8.37 11.98 -2.68
N ILE A 136 7.86 11.39 -1.60
CA ILE A 136 8.66 10.64 -0.62
C ILE A 136 9.36 9.46 -1.30
N SER A 137 8.62 8.71 -2.12
CA SER A 137 9.12 7.54 -2.84
C SER A 137 10.22 7.93 -3.84
N ASN A 138 10.01 8.99 -4.62
CA ASN A 138 11.00 9.52 -5.54
C ASN A 138 12.26 10.02 -4.79
N TYR A 139 12.07 10.67 -3.64
CA TYR A 139 13.20 11.09 -2.82
C TYR A 139 14.00 9.89 -2.30
N LEU A 140 13.33 8.86 -1.79
CA LEU A 140 13.96 7.62 -1.35
C LEU A 140 14.74 6.96 -2.51
N LEU A 141 14.10 6.79 -3.67
CA LEU A 141 14.72 6.19 -4.87
C LEU A 141 15.91 7.00 -5.40
N SER A 142 15.91 8.33 -5.24
CA SER A 142 17.06 9.17 -5.59
C SER A 142 18.34 8.82 -4.80
N LYS A 143 18.18 8.14 -3.65
CA LYS A 143 19.28 7.68 -2.79
C LYS A 143 19.69 6.22 -3.07
N ALA A 144 19.35 5.67 -4.24
CA ALA A 144 19.61 4.27 -4.59
C ALA A 144 21.05 3.78 -4.34
N SER A 145 22.06 4.64 -4.49
CA SER A 145 23.46 4.31 -4.16
C SER A 145 23.72 3.96 -2.68
N LYS A 146 22.77 4.26 -1.79
CA LYS A 146 22.81 3.97 -0.35
C LYS A 146 21.96 2.76 0.02
N PHE A 147 21.30 2.14 -0.95
CA PHE A 147 20.46 0.98 -0.69
C PHE A 147 21.32 -0.22 -0.38
N ARG A 148 21.00 -0.92 0.71
CA ARG A 148 21.61 -2.21 1.02
C ARG A 148 21.15 -3.28 0.03
N THR A 149 19.88 -3.19 -0.37
CA THR A 149 19.24 -3.94 -1.43
C THR A 149 18.15 -3.06 -2.04
N ASN A 150 17.77 -3.32 -3.30
CA ASN A 150 16.62 -2.63 -3.88
C ASN A 150 15.38 -2.82 -3.00
N PRO A 151 14.48 -1.81 -2.91
CA PRO A 151 13.27 -1.89 -2.10
C PRO A 151 12.44 -3.14 -2.39
N LYS A 152 11.65 -3.59 -1.42
CA LYS A 152 10.58 -4.57 -1.65
C LYS A 152 9.29 -3.85 -2.03
N CYS A 153 8.45 -4.47 -2.84
CA CYS A 153 7.12 -3.96 -3.16
C CYS A 153 6.06 -5.00 -2.80
N LYS A 154 5.09 -4.62 -1.98
CA LYS A 154 4.02 -5.49 -1.52
C LYS A 154 2.68 -4.88 -1.90
N LEU A 155 1.88 -5.63 -2.64
CA LEU A 155 0.54 -5.24 -3.06
C LEU A 155 -0.47 -6.18 -2.39
N TYR A 156 -1.52 -5.60 -1.82
CA TYR A 156 -2.60 -6.35 -1.18
C TYR A 156 -3.95 -5.90 -1.74
N TYR A 157 -4.69 -6.83 -2.33
CA TYR A 157 -6.07 -6.61 -2.72
C TYR A 157 -7.00 -7.36 -1.77
N VAL A 158 -7.76 -6.64 -0.95
CA VAL A 158 -8.59 -7.22 0.11
C VAL A 158 -10.07 -7.17 -0.29
N SER A 159 -10.79 -8.27 -0.10
CA SER A 159 -12.23 -8.36 -0.31
C SER A 159 -12.89 -9.19 0.80
N ASN A 160 -14.20 -9.06 0.99
CA ASN A 160 -14.99 -9.97 1.83
C ASN A 160 -15.33 -11.29 1.10
N GLY A 161 -14.87 -11.46 -0.14
CA GLY A 161 -15.06 -12.68 -0.92
C GLY A 161 -14.15 -13.82 -0.47
N ASN A 162 -14.53 -15.04 -0.81
CA ASN A 162 -13.62 -16.18 -0.72
C ASN A 162 -12.76 -16.24 -1.97
N TRP A 163 -11.44 -16.28 -1.82
CA TRP A 163 -10.53 -16.47 -2.94
C TRP A 163 -10.73 -17.86 -3.54
N ARG A 164 -10.99 -17.93 -4.84
CA ARG A 164 -11.29 -19.18 -5.56
C ARG A 164 -10.23 -19.56 -6.59
N HIS A 165 -9.05 -18.95 -6.53
CA HIS A 165 -7.99 -19.15 -7.52
C HIS A 165 -8.47 -18.99 -8.97
N ASP A 166 -9.31 -17.98 -9.22
CA ASP A 166 -9.82 -17.70 -10.56
C ASP A 166 -8.66 -17.47 -11.55
N GLN A 167 -8.76 -18.07 -12.74
CA GLN A 167 -7.69 -18.04 -13.72
C GLN A 167 -7.38 -16.61 -14.20
N ASN A 168 -8.40 -15.76 -14.40
CA ASN A 168 -8.20 -14.39 -14.88
C ASN A 168 -7.56 -13.54 -13.78
N ASN A 169 -8.02 -13.68 -12.54
CA ASN A 169 -7.44 -12.94 -11.42
C ASN A 169 -5.96 -13.33 -11.19
N ASN A 170 -5.63 -14.62 -11.27
CA ASN A 170 -4.24 -15.08 -11.21
C ASN A 170 -3.40 -14.53 -12.37
N ALA A 171 -3.92 -14.53 -13.60
CA ALA A 171 -3.22 -13.96 -14.75
C ALA A 171 -2.94 -12.45 -14.59
N ILE A 172 -3.87 -11.72 -13.98
CA ILE A 172 -3.70 -10.30 -13.65
C ILE A 172 -2.59 -10.10 -12.62
N ILE A 173 -2.60 -10.87 -11.53
CA ILE A 173 -1.56 -10.82 -10.49
C ILE A 173 -0.17 -11.05 -11.11
N GLU A 174 -0.01 -12.12 -11.88
CA GLU A 174 1.28 -12.45 -12.50
C GLU A 174 1.72 -11.42 -13.55
N THR A 175 0.78 -10.85 -14.30
CA THR A 175 1.07 -9.77 -15.25
C THR A 175 1.60 -8.54 -14.52
N ILE A 176 0.92 -8.09 -13.46
CA ILE A 176 1.32 -6.92 -12.67
C ILE A 176 2.68 -7.14 -12.02
N LYS A 177 2.92 -8.33 -11.45
CA LYS A 177 4.24 -8.71 -10.91
C LYS A 177 5.33 -8.64 -11.98
N SER A 178 5.07 -9.18 -13.18
CA SER A 178 6.02 -9.13 -14.29
C SER A 178 6.31 -7.69 -14.74
N GLU A 179 5.30 -6.83 -14.81
CA GLU A 179 5.45 -5.43 -15.20
C GLU A 179 6.24 -4.62 -14.15
N LEU A 180 5.95 -4.81 -12.86
CA LEU A 180 6.70 -4.18 -11.77
C LEU A 180 8.13 -4.73 -11.66
N ASN A 181 8.37 -5.98 -12.05
CA ASN A 181 9.73 -6.52 -12.12
C ASN A 181 10.52 -5.89 -13.27
N ALA A 182 9.86 -5.64 -14.41
CA ALA A 182 10.49 -5.06 -15.60
C ALA A 182 10.98 -3.61 -15.41
N ILE A 183 10.47 -2.87 -14.42
CA ILE A 183 10.98 -1.52 -14.11
C ILE A 183 12.27 -1.54 -13.27
N ASN A 184 12.75 -2.72 -12.83
CA ASN A 184 14.02 -2.93 -12.13
C ASN A 184 14.23 -2.08 -10.86
N LEU A 185 13.14 -1.64 -10.22
CA LEU A 185 13.21 -0.88 -8.97
C LEU A 185 13.26 -1.77 -7.73
N PHE A 186 12.79 -3.01 -7.82
CA PHE A 186 12.51 -3.84 -6.65
C PHE A 186 13.39 -5.10 -6.60
N SER A 187 13.73 -5.53 -5.39
CA SER A 187 14.40 -6.82 -5.16
C SER A 187 13.42 -7.97 -5.01
N ASP A 188 12.20 -7.69 -4.57
CA ASP A 188 11.13 -8.66 -4.36
C ASP A 188 9.77 -7.98 -4.57
N ILE A 189 8.83 -8.72 -5.17
CA ILE A 189 7.48 -8.23 -5.46
C ILE A 189 6.47 -9.28 -5.02
N LEU A 190 5.69 -8.93 -4.01
CA LEU A 190 4.57 -9.71 -3.51
C LEU A 190 3.26 -9.07 -3.97
N TYR A 191 2.34 -9.88 -4.47
CA TYR A 191 0.96 -9.46 -4.69
C TYR A 191 0.02 -10.56 -4.18
N GLU A 192 -0.70 -10.27 -3.10
CA GLU A 192 -1.69 -11.16 -2.47
C GLU A 192 -3.11 -10.63 -2.63
N ALA A 193 -4.05 -11.55 -2.81
CA ALA A 193 -5.50 -11.32 -2.87
C ALA A 193 -6.24 -12.36 -2.02
#